data_AF-A0A178UCH3-F1
#
_entry.id   AF-A0A178UCH3-F1
#
_cell.length_a   1.000
_cell.length_b   1.000
_cell.length_c   1.000
_cell.angle_alpha   90.00
_cell.angle_beta   90.00
_cell.angle_gamma   90.00
#
_symmetry.space_group_name_H-M   'P 1'
#
loop_
_entity.id
_entity.type
_entity.pdbx_description
1 polymer ?
#
loop_
_entity_poly.entity_id
_entity_poly.type
_entity_poly.pdbx_seq_one_letter_code
_entity_poly.pdbx_strand_id
1 'polypeptide(L)'
;MLLLYFNQIGWPSSLPTSEKASFVKSVLREKKNAMDEFLISKSLPLRSGVQEFIDNAYTEKVPVAIVTAYCKSGDKVALSIVEMLGQERLPNVKVIGDNEVEQSMYGQLVLGKGVSSSLEEQLVKEVKKAASAEKQRIAEEVASMLKLSVDIDTTSSERLEKIVVALRAAAEHIGLPVNNCVLVAGSQPGVSAAKMIGMPCVVMRSSLTARGEFPSAKGVMDGFGGADLTIPKLRNKIKS
;
A
#
# COMPACT_ATOMS: atom_id res chain seq x y z
N MET A 1 5.27 10.10 13.37
CA MET A 1 6.36 10.75 12.60
C MET A 1 6.38 12.28 12.77
N LEU A 2 5.33 13.04 12.39
CA LEU A 2 5.34 14.51 12.56
C LEU A 2 5.42 14.97 14.03
N LEU A 3 4.72 14.28 14.93
CA LEU A 3 4.83 14.53 16.37
C LEU A 3 6.27 14.37 16.87
N LEU A 4 6.93 13.27 16.49
CA LEU A 4 8.34 13.00 16.82
C LEU A 4 9.26 14.08 16.26
N TYR A 5 9.06 14.47 15.00
CA TYR A 5 9.82 15.53 14.35
C TYR A 5 9.73 16.85 15.13
N PHE A 6 8.52 17.36 15.40
CA PHE A 6 8.35 18.60 16.16
C PHE A 6 8.79 18.50 17.62
N ASN A 7 8.72 17.32 18.24
CA ASN A 7 9.27 17.10 19.57
C ASN A 7 10.81 17.16 19.58
N GLN A 8 11.48 16.78 18.49
CA GLN A 8 12.94 16.82 18.37
C GLN A 8 13.47 18.20 17.96
N ILE A 9 12.83 18.83 16.98
CA ILE A 9 13.32 20.08 16.38
C ILE A 9 12.67 21.34 16.96
N GLY A 10 11.60 21.18 17.75
CA GLY A 10 10.81 22.27 18.32
C GLY A 10 9.47 22.49 17.62
N TRP A 11 8.49 22.92 18.40
CA TRP A 11 7.16 23.32 17.91
C TRP A 11 7.15 24.81 17.54
N PRO A 12 6.30 25.24 16.60
CA PRO A 12 6.11 26.66 16.31
C PRO A 12 5.77 27.43 17.59
N SER A 13 6.45 28.55 17.85
CA SER A 13 6.30 29.32 19.10
C SER A 13 4.91 29.92 19.29
N SER A 14 4.18 30.16 18.20
CA SER A 14 2.80 30.65 18.22
C SER A 14 1.75 29.57 18.43
N LEU A 15 2.12 28.28 18.47
CA LEU A 15 1.18 27.18 18.56
C LEU A 15 0.92 26.77 20.02
N PRO A 16 -0.32 26.92 20.53
CA PRO A 16 -0.67 26.45 21.87
C PRO A 16 -0.50 24.93 22.00
N THR A 17 -0.10 24.46 23.18
CA THR A 17 0.09 23.01 23.44
C THR A 17 -1.19 22.21 23.22
N SER A 18 -2.36 22.78 23.53
CA SER A 18 -3.67 22.17 23.30
C SER A 18 -3.99 21.95 21.82
N GLU A 19 -3.36 22.70 20.91
CA GLU A 19 -3.68 22.67 19.47
C GLU A 19 -2.72 21.79 18.65
N LYS A 20 -1.67 21.27 19.27
CA LYS A 20 -0.64 20.43 18.59
C LYS A 20 -1.24 19.30 17.75
N ALA A 21 -2.27 18.61 18.26
CA ALA A 21 -2.93 17.53 17.55
C ALA A 21 -3.71 18.02 16.32
N SER A 22 -4.44 19.14 16.45
CA SER A 22 -5.18 19.75 15.34
C SER A 22 -4.25 20.29 14.27
N PHE A 23 -3.13 20.89 14.68
CA PHE A 23 -2.09 21.37 13.80
C PHE A 23 -1.49 20.24 12.96
N VAL A 24 -1.10 19.12 13.58
CA VAL A 24 -0.58 17.94 12.86
C VAL A 24 -1.59 17.40 11.85
N LYS A 25 -2.88 17.33 12.22
CA LYS A 25 -3.95 16.92 11.29
C LYS A 25 -4.05 17.88 10.10
N SER A 26 -3.98 19.18 10.34
CA SER A 26 -4.03 20.20 9.29
C SER A 26 -2.83 20.11 8.36
N VAL A 27 -1.61 19.99 8.89
CA VAL A 27 -0.39 19.78 8.09
C VAL A 27 -0.49 18.52 7.21
N LEU A 28 -0.99 17.40 7.76
CA LEU A 28 -1.18 16.18 6.99
C LEU A 28 -2.24 16.31 5.90
N ARG A 29 -3.30 17.08 6.15
CA ARG A 29 -4.35 17.39 5.17
C ARG A 29 -3.78 18.24 4.05
N GLU A 30 -3.09 19.34 4.35
CA GLU A 30 -2.50 20.20 3.32
C GLU A 30 -1.42 19.48 2.52
N LYS A 31 -0.62 18.61 3.17
CA LYS A 31 0.31 17.73 2.46
C LYS A 31 -0.39 16.81 1.47
N LYS A 32 -1.55 16.24 1.85
CA LYS A 32 -2.35 15.40 0.94
C LYS A 32 -2.89 16.22 -0.22
N ASN A 33 -3.43 17.42 0.05
CA ASN A 33 -3.95 18.31 -0.99
C ASN A 33 -2.87 18.68 -2.02
N ALA A 34 -1.70 19.10 -1.54
CA ALA A 34 -0.57 19.43 -2.41
C ALA A 34 -0.08 18.21 -3.22
N MET A 35 -0.03 17.03 -2.61
CA MET A 35 0.33 15.79 -3.33
C MET A 35 -0.70 15.45 -4.42
N ASP A 36 -1.99 15.61 -4.10
CA ASP A 36 -3.07 15.34 -5.05
C ASP A 36 -3.05 16.32 -6.24
N GLU A 37 -2.79 17.60 -6.00
CA GLU A 37 -2.59 18.61 -7.04
C GLU A 37 -1.34 18.28 -7.89
N PHE A 38 -0.26 17.86 -7.24
CA PHE A 38 0.97 17.46 -7.92
C PHE A 38 0.75 16.25 -8.84
N LEU A 39 -0.02 15.24 -8.40
CA LEU A 39 -0.41 14.10 -9.24
C LEU A 39 -1.22 14.53 -10.48
N ILE A 40 -2.10 15.52 -10.33
CA ILE A 40 -2.90 16.05 -11.44
C ILE A 40 -2.03 16.85 -12.43
N SER A 41 -0.98 17.52 -11.96
CA SER A 41 -0.10 18.34 -12.80
C SER A 41 0.78 17.54 -13.78
N LYS A 42 0.74 16.20 -13.75
CA LYS A 42 1.47 15.26 -14.65
C LYS A 42 2.99 15.44 -14.67
N SER A 43 3.54 16.01 -13.61
CA SER A 43 4.98 16.27 -13.47
C SER A 43 5.78 15.07 -12.97
N LEU A 44 5.11 13.97 -12.61
CA LEU A 44 5.72 12.75 -12.11
C LEU A 44 5.96 11.75 -13.25
N PRO A 45 7.23 11.48 -13.63
CA PRO A 45 7.50 10.48 -14.64
C PRO A 45 7.30 9.07 -14.07
N LEU A 46 6.94 8.14 -14.96
CA LEU A 46 7.07 6.72 -14.69
C LEU A 46 8.53 6.36 -14.43
N ARG A 47 8.76 5.34 -13.59
CA ARG A 47 10.13 4.86 -13.35
C ARG A 47 10.73 4.37 -14.67
N SER A 48 11.97 4.76 -14.94
CA SER A 48 12.70 4.32 -16.13
C SER A 48 12.65 2.79 -16.29
N GLY A 49 12.40 2.34 -17.53
CA GLY A 49 12.29 0.93 -17.90
C GLY A 49 10.95 0.26 -17.57
N VAL A 50 10.01 0.92 -16.87
CA VAL A 50 8.74 0.26 -16.50
C VAL A 50 7.83 0.00 -17.70
N GLN A 51 7.81 0.91 -18.68
CA GLN A 51 7.02 0.72 -19.90
C GLN A 51 7.56 -0.45 -20.73
N GLU A 52 8.88 -0.51 -20.92
CA GLU A 52 9.55 -1.64 -21.57
C GLU A 52 9.31 -2.96 -20.81
N PHE A 53 9.31 -2.92 -19.48
CA PHE A 53 8.99 -4.09 -18.66
C PHE A 53 7.56 -4.59 -18.90
N ILE A 54 6.58 -3.69 -19.01
CA ILE A 54 5.18 -4.04 -19.34
C ILE A 54 5.09 -4.63 -20.75
N ASP A 55 5.78 -4.03 -21.72
CA ASP A 55 5.79 -4.51 -23.11
C ASP A 55 6.39 -5.92 -23.19
N ASN A 56 7.52 -6.15 -22.52
CA ASN A 56 8.15 -7.47 -22.42
C ASN A 56 7.26 -8.49 -21.70
N ALA A 57 6.55 -8.09 -20.64
CA ALA A 57 5.59 -8.96 -19.96
C ALA A 57 4.47 -9.40 -20.92
N TYR A 58 3.95 -8.47 -21.71
CA TYR A 58 2.93 -8.76 -22.71
C TYR A 58 3.45 -9.73 -23.79
N THR A 59 4.64 -9.49 -24.35
CA THR A 59 5.27 -10.40 -25.32
C THR A 59 5.50 -11.80 -24.74
N GLU A 60 5.88 -11.90 -23.47
CA GLU A 60 6.09 -13.15 -22.76
C GLU A 60 4.80 -13.77 -22.18
N LYS A 61 3.63 -13.20 -22.49
CA LYS A 61 2.29 -13.62 -22.04
C LYS A 61 2.17 -13.69 -20.51
N VAL A 62 2.79 -12.75 -19.82
CA VAL A 62 2.69 -12.57 -18.36
C VAL A 62 1.71 -11.44 -18.08
N PRO A 63 0.53 -11.72 -17.48
CA PRO A 63 -0.43 -10.68 -17.14
C PRO A 63 0.14 -9.69 -16.11
N VAL A 64 -0.13 -8.40 -16.29
CA VAL A 64 0.33 -7.35 -15.38
C VAL A 64 -0.86 -6.64 -14.75
N ALA A 65 -0.83 -6.51 -13.42
CA ALA A 65 -1.78 -5.70 -12.67
C ALA A 65 -1.06 -4.57 -11.92
N ILE A 66 -1.62 -3.37 -11.95
CA ILE A 66 -1.17 -2.23 -11.15
C ILE A 66 -2.18 -2.00 -10.04
N VAL A 67 -1.75 -2.20 -8.79
CA VAL A 67 -2.63 -2.10 -7.62
C VAL A 67 -2.47 -0.75 -6.95
N THR A 68 -3.48 0.12 -7.08
CA THR A 68 -3.50 1.46 -6.50
C THR A 68 -4.41 1.57 -5.29
N ALA A 69 -5.33 0.62 -5.08
CA ALA A 69 -6.33 0.63 -4.01
C ALA A 69 -5.73 0.80 -2.59
N TYR A 70 -4.53 0.28 -2.33
CA TYR A 70 -3.93 0.44 -1.00
C TYR A 70 -3.24 1.80 -0.77
N CYS A 71 -3.24 2.71 -1.76
CA CYS A 71 -2.73 4.07 -1.65
C CYS A 71 -3.80 5.05 -1.14
N LYS A 72 -3.38 6.07 -0.38
CA LYS A 72 -4.29 7.11 0.16
C LYS A 72 -4.96 8.01 -0.90
N SER A 73 -4.47 7.97 -2.13
CA SER A 73 -5.00 8.70 -3.29
C SER A 73 -5.08 7.75 -4.49
N GLY A 74 -5.51 6.51 -4.25
CA GLY A 74 -5.51 5.41 -5.22
C GLY A 74 -6.14 5.75 -6.55
N ASP A 75 -7.31 6.40 -6.54
CA ASP A 75 -8.04 6.75 -7.77
C ASP A 75 -7.30 7.81 -8.61
N LYS A 76 -6.76 8.85 -7.97
CA LYS A 76 -5.96 9.89 -8.65
C LYS A 76 -4.69 9.29 -9.24
N VAL A 77 -4.05 8.38 -8.51
CA VAL A 77 -2.87 7.64 -8.99
C VAL A 77 -3.24 6.71 -10.16
N ALA A 78 -4.38 6.01 -10.09
CA ALA A 78 -4.86 5.16 -11.17
C ALA A 78 -5.08 5.95 -12.46
N LEU A 79 -5.79 7.09 -12.38
CA LEU A 79 -6.01 7.98 -13.52
C LEU A 79 -4.69 8.47 -14.12
N SER A 80 -3.77 8.95 -13.28
CA SER A 80 -2.45 9.40 -13.72
C SER A 80 -1.66 8.29 -14.43
N ILE A 81 -1.68 7.06 -13.91
CA ILE A 81 -1.01 5.91 -14.53
C ILE A 81 -1.64 5.54 -15.86
N VAL A 82 -2.97 5.48 -15.95
CA VAL A 82 -3.69 5.19 -17.20
C VAL A 82 -3.32 6.20 -18.29
N GLU A 83 -3.28 7.49 -17.94
CA GLU A 83 -2.85 8.53 -18.87
C GLU A 83 -1.38 8.37 -19.29
N MET A 84 -0.47 8.09 -18.36
CA MET A 84 0.97 7.92 -18.64
C MET A 84 1.31 6.68 -19.46
N LEU A 85 0.57 5.58 -19.29
CA LEU A 85 0.76 4.37 -20.09
C LEU A 85 0.29 4.54 -21.54
N GLY A 86 -0.70 5.42 -21.75
CA GLY A 86 -1.31 5.68 -23.05
C GLY A 86 -2.21 4.53 -23.53
N GLN A 87 -2.96 4.79 -24.59
CA GLN A 87 -3.94 3.83 -25.14
C GLN A 87 -3.30 2.56 -25.71
N GLU A 88 -2.02 2.61 -26.08
CA GLU A 88 -1.30 1.46 -26.63
C GLU A 88 -1.03 0.37 -25.58
N ARG A 89 -0.73 0.76 -24.33
CA ARG A 89 -0.33 -0.18 -23.26
C ARG A 89 -1.47 -0.47 -22.28
N LEU A 90 -2.53 0.33 -22.29
CA LEU A 90 -3.68 0.14 -21.41
C LEU A 90 -4.33 -1.26 -21.55
N PRO A 91 -4.49 -1.84 -22.75
CA PRO A 91 -5.03 -3.20 -22.88
C PRO A 91 -4.14 -4.29 -22.27
N ASN A 92 -2.84 -4.00 -22.08
CA ASN A 92 -1.84 -4.96 -21.60
C ASN A 92 -1.75 -4.99 -20.07
N VAL A 93 -2.44 -4.07 -19.38
CA VAL A 93 -2.35 -3.88 -17.93
C VAL A 93 -3.73 -3.71 -17.32
N LYS A 94 -3.98 -4.40 -16.21
CA LYS A 94 -5.20 -4.19 -15.42
C LYS A 94 -4.91 -3.27 -14.22
N VAL A 95 -5.59 -2.13 -14.15
CA VAL A 95 -5.46 -1.21 -13.00
C VAL A 95 -6.51 -1.57 -11.96
N ILE A 96 -6.09 -1.78 -10.71
CA ILE A 96 -6.91 -2.24 -9.59
C ILE A 96 -6.99 -1.10 -8.56
N GLY A 97 -8.05 -0.31 -8.64
CA GLY A 97 -8.40 0.77 -7.71
C GLY A 97 -9.36 0.31 -6.63
N ASP A 98 -9.87 1.26 -5.83
CA ASP A 98 -10.76 0.94 -4.71
C ASP A 98 -12.07 0.28 -5.20
N ASN A 99 -12.61 0.71 -6.35
CA ASN A 99 -13.83 0.13 -6.93
C ASN A 99 -13.63 -1.34 -7.36
N GLU A 100 -12.53 -1.67 -8.03
CA GLU A 100 -12.24 -3.05 -8.45
C GLU A 100 -12.06 -3.98 -7.24
N VAL A 101 -11.49 -3.44 -6.16
CA VAL A 101 -11.37 -4.18 -4.89
C VAL A 101 -12.74 -4.42 -4.27
N GLU A 102 -13.60 -3.41 -4.19
CA GLU A 102 -14.95 -3.56 -3.64
C GLU A 102 -15.81 -4.55 -4.42
N GLN A 103 -15.61 -4.66 -5.74
CA GLN A 103 -16.33 -5.60 -6.60
C GLN A 103 -15.79 -7.04 -6.52
N SER A 104 -14.58 -7.25 -6.03
CA SER A 104 -13.99 -8.60 -5.90
C SER A 104 -14.70 -9.45 -4.85
N MET A 105 -14.74 -10.76 -5.05
CA MET A 105 -15.34 -11.71 -4.09
C MET A 105 -14.72 -11.58 -2.71
N TYR A 106 -13.38 -11.50 -2.65
CA TYR A 106 -12.68 -11.33 -1.37
C TYR A 106 -12.94 -9.96 -0.74
N GLY A 107 -13.02 -8.91 -1.56
CA GLY A 107 -13.36 -7.56 -1.10
C GLY A 107 -14.77 -7.50 -0.50
N GLN A 108 -15.76 -8.07 -1.16
CA GLN A 108 -17.14 -8.14 -0.64
C GLN A 108 -17.22 -8.91 0.69
N LEU A 109 -16.47 -10.00 0.83
CA LEU A 109 -16.42 -10.80 2.05
C LEU A 109 -15.80 -10.03 3.22
N VAL A 110 -14.69 -9.34 3.00
CA VAL A 110 -13.95 -8.65 4.07
C VAL A 110 -14.54 -7.27 4.40
N LEU A 111 -15.04 -6.56 3.39
CA LEU A 111 -15.62 -5.23 3.53
C LEU A 111 -17.10 -5.28 3.92
N GLY A 112 -17.75 -6.45 3.88
CA GLY A 112 -19.14 -6.64 4.33
C GLY A 112 -20.23 -6.23 3.32
N LYS A 113 -19.85 -5.63 2.19
CA LYS A 113 -20.79 -5.08 1.18
C LYS A 113 -21.63 -6.12 0.42
N GLY A 114 -21.44 -7.42 0.65
CA GLY A 114 -22.09 -8.51 -0.09
C GLY A 114 -23.51 -8.89 0.37
N VAL A 115 -23.98 -8.45 1.55
CA VAL A 115 -25.36 -8.71 2.04
C VAL A 115 -25.87 -7.48 2.81
N SER A 116 -26.84 -6.79 2.21
CA SER A 116 -27.68 -5.70 2.76
C SER A 116 -27.03 -4.68 3.72
N SER A 117 -26.92 -3.45 3.23
CA SER A 117 -26.66 -2.26 4.04
C SER A 117 -27.67 -2.05 5.18
N SER A 118 -27.16 -1.87 6.40
CA SER A 118 -27.65 -1.04 7.53
C SER A 118 -27.63 -1.77 8.89
N LEU A 119 -27.16 -1.06 9.92
CA LEU A 119 -27.00 -1.48 11.32
C LEU A 119 -25.86 -2.47 11.66
N GLU A 120 -25.78 -3.65 11.03
CA GLU A 120 -24.80 -4.68 11.44
C GLU A 120 -23.35 -4.27 11.15
N GLU A 121 -23.08 -3.60 10.03
CA GLU A 121 -21.74 -3.05 9.73
C GLU A 121 -21.31 -1.97 10.74
N GLN A 122 -22.23 -1.12 11.20
CA GLN A 122 -21.93 -0.12 12.24
C GLN A 122 -21.60 -0.81 13.56
N LEU A 123 -22.33 -1.88 13.90
CA LEU A 123 -22.06 -2.66 15.10
C LEU A 123 -20.71 -3.37 15.03
N VAL A 124 -20.38 -4.03 13.91
CA VAL A 124 -19.07 -4.68 13.72
C VAL A 124 -17.94 -3.65 13.78
N LYS A 125 -18.12 -2.46 13.20
CA LYS A 125 -17.14 -1.38 13.24
C LYS A 125 -16.93 -0.83 14.65
N GLU A 126 -18.01 -0.59 15.41
CA GLU A 126 -17.91 -0.14 16.80
C GLU A 126 -17.37 -1.25 17.72
N VAL A 127 -17.69 -2.53 17.49
CA VAL A 127 -17.10 -3.67 18.21
C VAL A 127 -15.61 -3.79 17.93
N LYS A 128 -15.17 -3.69 16.66
CA LYS A 128 -13.75 -3.70 16.31
C LYS A 128 -13.01 -2.54 16.97
N LYS A 129 -13.61 -1.35 16.98
CA LYS A 129 -13.06 -0.14 17.62
C LYS A 129 -12.98 -0.27 19.13
N ALA A 130 -14.02 -0.82 19.78
CA ALA A 130 -14.02 -1.09 21.22
C ALA A 130 -12.98 -2.14 21.60
N ALA A 131 -12.88 -3.24 20.85
CA ALA A 131 -11.86 -4.27 21.06
C ALA A 131 -10.44 -3.73 20.84
N SER A 132 -10.26 -2.84 19.86
CA SER A 132 -8.99 -2.15 19.61
C SER A 132 -8.60 -1.23 20.76
N ALA A 133 -9.55 -0.44 21.28
CA ALA A 133 -9.35 0.42 22.45
C ALA A 133 -9.00 -0.38 23.71
N GLU A 134 -9.65 -1.53 23.91
CA GLU A 134 -9.35 -2.41 25.04
C GLU A 134 -7.97 -3.06 24.92
N LYS A 135 -7.60 -3.53 23.71
CA LYS A 135 -6.24 -4.03 23.44
C LYS A 135 -5.17 -2.96 23.68
N GLN A 136 -5.44 -1.72 23.29
CA GLN A 136 -4.56 -0.58 23.56
C GLN A 136 -4.40 -0.35 25.06
N ARG A 137 -5.52 -0.34 25.81
CA ARG A 137 -5.52 -0.15 27.27
C ARG A 137 -4.67 -1.19 27.98
N ILE A 138 -4.87 -2.47 27.66
CA ILE A 138 -4.10 -3.58 28.24
C ILE A 138 -2.62 -3.44 27.90
N ALA A 139 -2.29 -3.05 26.67
CA ALA A 139 -0.91 -2.87 26.27
C ALA A 139 -0.22 -1.69 26.96
N GLU A 140 -0.91 -0.58 27.15
CA GLU A 140 -0.41 0.57 27.91
C GLU A 140 -0.18 0.21 29.38
N GLU A 141 -1.06 -0.60 29.96
CA GLU A 141 -0.92 -1.10 31.34
C GLU A 141 0.30 -2.03 31.48
N VAL A 142 0.48 -2.98 30.56
CA VAL A 142 1.65 -3.87 30.51
C VAL A 142 2.94 -3.08 30.25
N ALA A 143 2.89 -2.09 29.36
CA ALA A 143 4.02 -1.22 29.05
C ALA A 143 4.45 -0.40 30.28
N SER A 144 3.48 0.14 31.03
CA SER A 144 3.70 0.84 32.30
C SER A 144 4.38 -0.06 33.34
N MET A 145 3.90 -1.30 33.50
CA MET A 145 4.53 -2.29 34.40
C MET A 145 5.98 -2.62 34.00
N LEU A 146 6.27 -2.65 32.69
CA LEU A 146 7.59 -2.96 32.15
C LEU A 146 8.50 -1.73 31.98
N LYS A 147 8.03 -0.52 32.34
CA LYS A 147 8.70 0.77 32.08
C LYS A 147 9.06 0.97 30.59
N LEU A 148 8.26 0.41 29.70
CA LEU A 148 8.39 0.56 28.26
C LEU A 148 7.32 1.54 27.77
N SER A 149 7.61 2.29 26.72
CA SER A 149 6.58 3.01 25.97
C SER A 149 6.15 2.12 24.79
N VAL A 150 4.88 1.72 24.76
CA VAL A 150 4.32 0.97 23.63
C VAL A 150 3.27 1.83 22.96
N ASP A 151 3.54 2.22 21.73
CA ASP A 151 2.56 2.83 20.83
C ASP A 151 2.03 1.67 19.97
N ILE A 152 0.93 1.00 20.37
CA ILE A 152 0.29 0.01 19.50
C ILE A 152 -0.38 0.78 18.37
N ASP A 153 0.32 0.87 17.24
CA ASP A 153 -0.19 1.49 16.04
C ASP A 153 -1.29 0.60 15.43
N THR A 154 -2.51 0.69 15.98
CA THR A 154 -3.71 -0.02 15.49
C THR A 154 -4.03 0.35 14.04
N THR A 155 -3.56 1.52 13.57
CA THR A 155 -3.65 1.95 12.18
C THR A 155 -2.78 1.12 11.22
N SER A 156 -1.75 0.43 11.74
CA SER A 156 -0.89 -0.45 10.96
C SER A 156 -1.60 -1.75 10.57
N SER A 157 -2.47 -2.27 11.46
CA SER A 157 -3.27 -3.48 11.21
C SER A 157 -4.36 -3.23 10.16
N GLU A 158 -5.11 -2.14 10.29
CA GLU A 158 -6.13 -1.75 9.30
C GLU A 158 -5.52 -1.48 7.91
N ARG A 159 -4.34 -0.85 7.88
CA ARG A 159 -3.60 -0.64 6.63
C ARG A 159 -3.15 -1.96 6.01
N LEU A 160 -2.66 -2.89 6.82
CA LEU A 160 -2.20 -4.20 6.34
C LEU A 160 -3.37 -5.00 5.77
N GLU A 161 -4.53 -5.01 6.43
CA GLU A 161 -5.77 -5.60 5.91
C GLU A 161 -6.15 -5.00 4.56
N LYS A 162 -6.14 -3.66 4.42
CA LYS A 162 -6.43 -2.99 3.13
C LYS A 162 -5.49 -3.48 2.02
N ILE A 163 -4.20 -3.62 2.31
CA ILE A 163 -3.21 -4.11 1.34
C ILE A 163 -3.50 -5.57 0.97
N VAL A 164 -3.77 -6.43 1.96
CA VAL A 164 -4.08 -7.85 1.74
C VAL A 164 -5.30 -8.02 0.84
N VAL A 165 -6.37 -7.28 1.11
CA VAL A 165 -7.60 -7.30 0.31
C VAL A 165 -7.30 -6.85 -1.13
N ALA A 166 -6.55 -5.76 -1.30
CA ALA A 166 -6.19 -5.25 -2.62
C ALA A 166 -5.33 -6.25 -3.43
N LEU A 167 -4.37 -6.93 -2.79
CA LEU A 167 -3.53 -7.93 -3.46
C LEU A 167 -4.32 -9.18 -3.88
N ARG A 168 -5.26 -9.63 -3.03
CA ARG A 168 -6.14 -10.77 -3.35
C ARG A 168 -7.12 -10.42 -4.48
N ALA A 169 -7.72 -9.24 -4.43
CA ALA A 169 -8.57 -8.74 -5.50
C ALA A 169 -7.82 -8.65 -6.82
N ALA A 170 -6.57 -8.20 -6.82
CA ALA A 170 -5.75 -8.14 -8.04
C ALA A 170 -5.51 -9.53 -8.64
N ALA A 171 -5.21 -10.54 -7.82
CA ALA A 171 -5.04 -11.92 -8.28
C ALA A 171 -6.34 -12.49 -8.88
N GLU A 172 -7.47 -12.23 -8.22
CA GLU A 172 -8.81 -12.60 -8.70
C GLU A 172 -9.13 -11.96 -10.06
N HIS A 173 -8.88 -10.66 -10.20
CA HIS A 173 -9.10 -9.90 -11.42
C HIS A 173 -8.23 -10.36 -12.60
N ILE A 174 -7.07 -10.94 -12.31
CA ILE A 174 -6.17 -11.56 -13.30
C ILE A 174 -6.54 -13.03 -13.57
N GLY A 175 -7.35 -13.64 -12.71
CA GLY A 175 -7.77 -15.04 -12.83
C GLY A 175 -6.67 -16.04 -12.44
N LEU A 176 -5.72 -15.63 -11.59
CA LEU A 176 -4.62 -16.48 -11.12
C LEU A 176 -4.66 -16.64 -9.60
N PRO A 177 -4.25 -17.80 -9.07
CA PRO A 177 -4.13 -17.97 -7.63
C PRO A 177 -2.97 -17.12 -7.10
N VAL A 178 -3.12 -16.64 -5.87
CA VAL A 178 -2.18 -15.70 -5.20
C VAL A 178 -0.73 -16.20 -5.21
N ASN A 179 -0.52 -17.51 -5.07
CA ASN A 179 0.80 -18.15 -5.07
C ASN A 179 1.48 -18.16 -6.45
N ASN A 180 0.72 -17.97 -7.54
CA ASN A 180 1.24 -17.83 -8.90
C ASN A 180 1.41 -16.37 -9.33
N CYS A 181 1.08 -15.42 -8.47
CA CYS A 181 1.32 -14.00 -8.67
C CYS A 181 2.61 -13.58 -7.96
N VAL A 182 3.28 -12.55 -8.48
CA VAL A 182 4.47 -11.97 -7.85
C VAL A 182 4.24 -10.50 -7.60
N LEU A 183 4.39 -10.07 -6.35
CA LEU A 183 4.31 -8.65 -6.01
C LEU A 183 5.64 -7.96 -6.28
N VAL A 184 5.63 -6.89 -7.08
CA VAL A 184 6.71 -5.91 -7.12
C VAL A 184 6.31 -4.71 -6.27
N ALA A 185 6.98 -4.50 -5.14
CA ALA A 185 6.62 -3.45 -4.18
C ALA A 185 7.83 -2.66 -3.69
N GLY A 186 7.66 -1.37 -3.39
CA GLY A 186 8.74 -0.51 -2.89
C GLY A 186 8.75 -0.28 -1.39
N SER A 187 7.86 -0.92 -0.62
CA SER A 187 7.68 -0.64 0.81
C SER A 187 7.39 -1.88 1.65
N GLN A 188 7.78 -1.82 2.93
CA GLN A 188 7.63 -2.94 3.87
C GLN A 188 6.18 -3.41 4.07
N PRO A 189 5.16 -2.53 4.17
CA PRO A 189 3.77 -2.99 4.31
C PRO A 189 3.31 -3.89 3.16
N GLY A 190 3.73 -3.58 1.92
CA GLY A 190 3.45 -4.41 0.75
C GLY A 190 4.11 -5.79 0.86
N VAL A 191 5.38 -5.82 1.25
CA VAL A 191 6.14 -7.08 1.46
C VAL A 191 5.51 -7.94 2.56
N SER A 192 5.14 -7.32 3.68
CA SER A 192 4.48 -8.02 4.79
C SER A 192 3.12 -8.59 4.39
N ALA A 193 2.32 -7.83 3.63
CA ALA A 193 1.02 -8.30 3.14
C ALA A 193 1.18 -9.46 2.16
N ALA A 194 2.12 -9.37 1.21
CA ALA A 194 2.41 -10.44 0.26
C ALA A 194 2.83 -11.74 0.98
N LYS A 195 3.72 -11.62 1.97
CA LYS A 195 4.12 -12.76 2.82
C LYS A 195 2.92 -13.41 3.51
N MET A 196 2.02 -12.61 4.08
CA MET A 196 0.84 -13.10 4.81
C MET A 196 -0.09 -13.96 3.94
N ILE A 197 -0.19 -13.63 2.65
CA ILE A 197 -1.03 -14.37 1.70
C ILE A 197 -0.27 -15.41 0.88
N GLY A 198 1.02 -15.61 1.15
CA GLY A 198 1.87 -16.54 0.40
C GLY A 198 2.19 -16.09 -1.04
N MET A 199 2.07 -14.79 -1.33
CA MET A 199 2.48 -14.21 -2.61
C MET A 199 3.98 -13.90 -2.58
N PRO A 200 4.80 -14.51 -3.46
CA PRO A 200 6.20 -14.11 -3.61
C PRO A 200 6.32 -12.61 -3.90
N CYS A 201 7.36 -11.97 -3.34
CA CYS A 201 7.58 -10.55 -3.51
C CYS A 201 9.02 -10.23 -3.91
N VAL A 202 9.19 -9.33 -4.87
CA VAL A 202 10.46 -8.69 -5.21
C VAL A 202 10.35 -7.20 -4.86
N VAL A 203 11.34 -6.68 -4.15
CA VAL A 203 11.34 -5.29 -3.75
C VAL A 203 11.97 -4.42 -4.81
N MET A 204 11.28 -3.32 -5.14
CA MET A 204 11.79 -2.25 -6.00
C MET A 204 12.18 -1.06 -5.13
N ARG A 205 13.47 -0.91 -4.86
CA ARG A 205 14.00 0.11 -3.95
C ARG A 205 13.78 1.51 -4.51
N SER A 206 13.55 2.46 -3.63
CA SER A 206 13.56 3.89 -3.93
C SER A 206 14.58 4.58 -3.02
N SER A 207 14.85 5.86 -3.24
CA SER A 207 15.67 6.67 -2.33
C SER A 207 15.20 6.59 -0.87
N LEU A 208 13.88 6.48 -0.64
CA LEU A 208 13.28 6.35 0.68
C LEU A 208 13.51 5.00 1.34
N THR A 209 13.74 3.95 0.55
CA THR A 209 13.97 2.58 1.03
C THR A 209 15.40 2.12 0.80
N ALA A 210 16.32 3.07 0.57
CA ALA A 210 17.71 2.78 0.23
C ALA A 210 18.42 1.91 1.29
N ARG A 211 18.13 2.20 2.56
CA ARG A 211 18.67 1.48 3.73
C ARG A 211 17.67 0.49 4.33
N GLY A 212 16.56 0.24 3.65
CA GLY A 212 15.55 -0.69 4.11
C GLY A 212 15.98 -2.13 3.90
N GLU A 213 15.76 -2.97 4.92
CA GLU A 213 15.97 -4.41 4.84
C GLU A 213 14.65 -5.13 4.57
N PHE A 214 14.69 -6.10 3.65
CA PHE A 214 13.50 -6.83 3.19
C PHE A 214 13.73 -8.34 3.24
N PRO A 215 13.92 -8.94 4.43
CA PRO A 215 14.32 -10.34 4.57
C PRO A 215 13.28 -11.34 4.03
N SER A 216 12.02 -10.91 3.90
CA SER A 216 10.94 -11.74 3.36
C SER A 216 10.76 -11.63 1.84
N ALA A 217 11.52 -10.78 1.16
CA ALA A 217 11.49 -10.65 -0.29
C ALA A 217 12.43 -11.66 -0.95
N LYS A 218 12.03 -12.18 -2.12
CA LYS A 218 12.85 -13.07 -2.98
C LYS A 218 13.99 -12.33 -3.67
N GLY A 219 13.98 -11.00 -3.64
CA GLY A 219 15.07 -10.17 -4.14
C GLY A 219 14.76 -8.70 -3.96
N VAL A 220 15.81 -7.89 -4.07
CA VAL A 220 15.74 -6.42 -4.06
C VAL A 220 16.40 -5.93 -5.35
N MET A 221 15.74 -5.00 -6.03
CA MET A 221 16.15 -4.41 -7.30
C MET A 221 16.09 -2.89 -7.21
N ASP A 222 16.90 -2.19 -7.98
CA ASP A 222 16.98 -0.73 -7.97
C ASP A 222 16.23 -0.09 -9.16
N GLY A 223 15.96 -0.85 -10.22
CA GLY A 223 15.26 -0.37 -11.42
C GLY A 223 14.55 -1.45 -12.24
N PHE A 224 14.09 -1.07 -13.44
CA PHE A 224 13.58 -1.97 -14.46
C PHE A 224 14.52 -1.99 -15.67
N GLY A 225 14.60 -3.13 -16.37
CA GLY A 225 15.40 -3.30 -17.58
C GLY A 225 16.83 -3.78 -17.33
N GLY A 226 17.56 -4.05 -18.43
CA GLY A 226 19.01 -4.36 -18.47
C GLY A 226 19.59 -5.10 -17.25
N ALA A 227 20.36 -4.35 -16.44
CA ALA A 227 21.04 -4.86 -15.24
C ALA A 227 20.11 -5.12 -14.05
N ASP A 228 18.93 -4.52 -14.03
CA ASP A 228 17.94 -4.62 -12.95
C ASP A 228 16.83 -5.65 -13.27
N LEU A 229 15.56 -5.34 -12.96
CA LEU A 229 14.45 -6.27 -13.06
C LEU A 229 13.97 -6.44 -14.51
N THR A 230 14.05 -7.69 -14.99
CA THR A 230 13.48 -8.15 -16.26
C THR A 230 12.59 -9.37 -16.01
N ILE A 231 11.71 -9.72 -16.95
CA ILE A 231 10.83 -10.90 -16.83
C ILE A 231 11.61 -12.21 -16.66
N PRO A 232 12.71 -12.47 -17.39
CA PRO A 232 13.53 -13.67 -17.15
C PRO A 232 14.15 -13.71 -15.75
N LYS A 233 14.67 -12.57 -15.25
CA LYS A 233 15.23 -12.49 -13.90
C LYS A 233 14.17 -12.67 -12.83
N LEU A 234 12.97 -12.12 -13.05
CA LEU A 234 11.82 -12.32 -12.17
C LEU A 234 11.51 -13.83 -12.04
N ARG A 235 11.38 -14.54 -13.17
CA ARG A 235 11.14 -16.00 -13.17
C ARG A 235 12.25 -16.77 -12.44
N ASN A 236 13.51 -16.41 -12.64
CA ASN A 236 14.63 -17.09 -11.96
C ASN A 236 14.61 -16.89 -10.45
N LYS A 237 14.27 -15.67 -9.97
CA LYS A 237 14.19 -15.38 -8.53
C LYS A 237 13.06 -16.10 -7.81
N ILE A 238 11.98 -16.45 -8.52
CA ILE A 238 10.80 -17.09 -7.93
C ILE A 238 10.97 -18.60 -7.85
N LYS A 239 11.77 -19.19 -8.75
CA LYS A 239 12.15 -20.61 -8.71
C LYS A 239 13.17 -20.94 -7.62
N SER A 240 13.92 -19.93 -7.13
CA SER A 240 14.91 -20.04 -6.06
C SER A 240 14.31 -19.82 -4.68
#